data_AF-A0A9P0ZXH0-F1
#
_entry.id   AF-A0A9P0ZXH0-F1
#
_cell.length_a   1.000
_cell.length_b   1.000
_cell.length_c   1.000
_cell.angle_alpha   90.00
_cell.angle_beta   90.00
_cell.angle_gamma   90.00
#
_symmetry.space_group_name_H-M   'P 1'
#
loop_
_entity.id
_entity.type
_entity.pdbx_description
1 polymer ?
#
loop_
_entity_poly.entity_id
_entity_poly.type
_entity_poly.pdbx_seq_one_letter_code
_entity_poly.pdbx_strand_id
1 'polypeptide(L)'
;MLQGTRSALYANNRESITITVQEVTPRSVGALIALYERVVGIYASLVNINAYHQPGVEAGKKAAREVLALQKRVLAVLDEASCKEPIEPLTLEELADRCHAHEDIKMIYKIIQHMAANDRALIAEGSCGSPRSIKVFLGECNVDDLYA
;
A
#
# COMPACT_ATOMS: atom_id res chain seq x y z
N MET A 1 -22.91 -29.64 -16.09
CA MET A 1 -22.68 -28.21 -15.78
C MET A 1 -21.39 -27.68 -16.42
N LEU A 2 -20.22 -28.29 -16.20
CA LEU A 2 -18.92 -27.81 -16.73
C LEU A 2 -18.89 -27.62 -18.27
N GLN A 3 -19.42 -28.60 -19.01
CA GLN A 3 -19.49 -28.52 -20.47
C GLN A 3 -20.44 -27.42 -20.97
N GLY A 4 -21.49 -27.10 -20.20
CA GLY A 4 -22.41 -26.02 -20.51
C GLY A 4 -21.72 -24.65 -20.42
N THR A 5 -20.95 -24.42 -19.34
CA THR A 5 -20.16 -23.20 -19.17
C THR A 5 -19.10 -23.06 -20.28
N ARG A 6 -18.42 -24.16 -20.62
CA ARG A 6 -17.44 -24.17 -21.74
C ARG A 6 -18.10 -23.78 -23.07
N SER A 7 -19.26 -24.38 -23.38
CA SER A 7 -20.02 -24.06 -24.60
C SER A 7 -20.52 -22.61 -24.60
N ALA A 8 -20.97 -22.08 -23.45
CA ALA A 8 -21.40 -20.70 -23.32
C ALA A 8 -20.24 -19.71 -23.53
N LEU A 9 -19.05 -19.99 -22.99
CA LEU A 9 -17.84 -19.18 -23.24
C LEU A 9 -17.47 -19.19 -24.72
N TYR A 10 -17.46 -20.38 -25.33
CA TYR A 10 -17.18 -20.54 -26.76
C TYR A 10 -18.17 -19.76 -27.63
N ALA A 11 -19.47 -19.84 -27.34
CA ALA A 11 -20.51 -19.10 -28.06
C ALA A 11 -20.39 -17.58 -27.92
N ASN A 12 -19.70 -17.10 -26.87
CA ASN A 12 -19.42 -15.68 -26.64
C ASN A 12 -17.99 -15.29 -27.08
N ASN A 13 -17.36 -16.07 -27.97
CA ASN A 13 -15.98 -15.85 -28.45
C ASN A 13 -14.95 -15.69 -27.31
N ARG A 14 -15.12 -16.44 -26.21
CA ARG A 14 -14.16 -16.52 -25.12
C ARG A 14 -13.43 -17.84 -25.17
N GLU A 15 -12.13 -17.78 -25.43
CA GLU A 15 -11.27 -18.95 -25.43
C GLU A 15 -11.15 -19.56 -24.04
N SER A 16 -11.03 -20.89 -23.98
CA SER A 16 -10.85 -21.62 -22.73
C SER A 16 -10.03 -22.88 -22.96
N ILE A 17 -9.25 -23.26 -21.96
CA ILE A 17 -8.46 -24.50 -21.93
C ILE A 17 -8.99 -25.36 -20.79
N THR A 18 -9.13 -26.66 -21.01
CA THR A 18 -9.56 -27.62 -19.99
C THR A 18 -8.50 -28.69 -19.80
N ILE A 19 -8.04 -28.88 -18.57
CA ILE A 19 -7.15 -29.96 -18.17
C ILE A 19 -7.95 -30.89 -17.25
N THR A 20 -8.06 -32.16 -17.63
CA THR A 20 -8.81 -33.16 -16.87
C THR A 20 -7.83 -34.13 -16.20
N VAL A 21 -8.01 -34.34 -14.90
CA VAL A 21 -7.31 -35.37 -14.12
C VAL A 21 -8.33 -36.37 -13.59
N GLN A 22 -7.95 -37.65 -13.49
CA GLN A 22 -8.86 -38.70 -13.02
C GLN A 22 -9.21 -38.54 -11.54
N GLU A 23 -8.22 -38.20 -10.71
CA GLU A 23 -8.39 -37.99 -9.27
C GLU A 23 -7.37 -36.96 -8.76
N VAL A 24 -7.70 -36.27 -7.68
CA VAL A 24 -6.78 -35.37 -6.97
C VAL A 24 -5.90 -36.21 -6.05
N THR A 25 -4.67 -36.45 -6.50
CA THR A 25 -3.66 -37.23 -5.79
C THR A 25 -2.37 -36.41 -5.73
N PRO A 26 -1.43 -36.71 -4.81
CA PRO A 26 -0.12 -36.05 -4.80
C PRO A 26 0.60 -36.09 -6.15
N ARG A 27 0.43 -37.20 -6.89
CA ARG A 27 0.97 -37.37 -8.24
C ARG A 27 0.32 -36.41 -9.24
N SER A 28 -1.01 -36.32 -9.28
CA SER A 28 -1.70 -35.46 -10.26
C SER A 28 -1.48 -33.98 -9.97
N VAL A 29 -1.42 -33.57 -8.69
CA VAL A 29 -1.08 -32.20 -8.29
C VAL A 29 0.37 -31.86 -8.65
N GLY A 30 1.33 -32.75 -8.35
CA GLY A 30 2.73 -32.56 -8.72
C GLY A 30 2.94 -32.45 -10.23
N ALA A 31 2.22 -33.25 -11.02
CA ALA A 31 2.25 -33.16 -12.48
C ALA A 31 1.69 -31.82 -12.99
N LEU A 32 0.62 -31.30 -12.38
CA LEU A 32 0.06 -29.98 -12.73
C LEU A 32 1.03 -28.84 -12.40
N ILE A 33 1.69 -28.87 -11.24
CA ILE A 33 2.71 -27.87 -10.88
C ILE A 33 3.84 -27.90 -11.92
N ALA A 34 4.41 -29.08 -12.20
CA ALA A 34 5.50 -29.23 -13.16
C ALA A 34 5.11 -28.83 -14.59
N LEU A 35 3.84 -29.02 -14.97
CA LEU A 35 3.29 -28.54 -16.24
C LEU A 35 3.31 -27.01 -16.28
N TYR A 36 2.76 -26.33 -15.27
CA TYR A 36 2.70 -24.87 -15.27
C TYR A 36 4.08 -24.21 -15.12
N GLU A 37 5.01 -24.78 -14.36
CA GLU A 37 6.40 -24.31 -14.31
C GLU A 37 7.06 -24.30 -15.70
N ARG A 38 6.86 -25.37 -16.49
CA ARG A 38 7.36 -25.46 -17.87
C ARG A 38 6.62 -24.50 -18.81
N VAL A 39 5.29 -24.42 -18.71
CA VAL A 39 4.48 -23.53 -19.57
C VAL A 39 4.89 -22.08 -19.39
N VAL A 40 5.07 -21.60 -18.16
CA VAL A 40 5.51 -20.22 -17.88
C VAL A 40 6.88 -19.95 -18.51
N GLY A 41 7.85 -20.85 -18.35
CA GLY A 41 9.18 -20.69 -18.95
C GLY A 41 9.16 -20.65 -20.47
N ILE A 42 8.40 -21.56 -21.10
CA ILE A 42 8.24 -21.60 -22.57
C ILE A 42 7.54 -20.33 -23.06
N TYR A 43 6.45 -19.93 -22.42
CA TYR A 43 5.70 -18.72 -22.79
C TYR A 43 6.59 -17.48 -22.74
N ALA A 44 7.37 -17.32 -21.66
CA ALA A 44 8.28 -16.19 -21.51
C ALA A 44 9.37 -16.18 -22.60
N SER A 45 9.89 -17.34 -22.98
CA SER A 45 10.80 -17.48 -24.12
C SER A 45 10.15 -17.04 -25.44
N LEU A 46 8.89 -17.42 -25.68
CA LEU A 46 8.15 -17.04 -26.88
C LEU A 46 7.91 -15.53 -27.00
N VAL A 47 7.68 -14.85 -25.87
CA VAL A 47 7.45 -13.38 -25.85
C VAL A 47 8.73 -12.58 -25.54
N ASN A 48 9.89 -13.23 -25.50
CA ASN A 48 11.20 -12.61 -25.24
C ASN A 48 11.27 -11.83 -23.91
N ILE A 49 10.74 -12.42 -22.83
CA ILE A 49 10.79 -11.90 -21.46
C ILE A 49 11.49 -12.92 -20.56
N ASN A 50 12.20 -12.45 -19.54
CA ASN A 50 12.77 -13.33 -18.53
C ASN A 50 11.72 -13.66 -17.45
N ALA A 51 11.28 -14.92 -17.38
CA ALA A 51 10.33 -15.40 -16.38
C ALA A 51 10.88 -15.46 -14.94
N TYR A 52 12.20 -15.40 -14.77
CA TYR A 52 12.88 -15.76 -13.53
C TYR A 52 13.37 -14.55 -12.72
N HIS A 53 13.24 -13.33 -13.24
CA HIS A 53 13.57 -12.11 -12.49
C HIS A 53 12.33 -11.30 -12.12
N GLN A 54 12.38 -10.59 -11.00
CA GLN A 54 11.29 -9.75 -10.50
C GLN A 54 11.81 -8.35 -10.07
N PRO A 55 12.35 -7.54 -11.00
CA PRO A 55 12.99 -6.27 -10.66
C PRO A 55 12.02 -5.26 -10.03
N GLY A 56 10.74 -5.32 -10.39
CA GLY A 56 9.71 -4.42 -9.85
C GLY A 56 9.53 -4.52 -8.32
N VAL A 57 9.81 -5.69 -7.73
CA VAL A 57 9.69 -5.90 -6.28
C VAL A 57 10.70 -5.05 -5.50
N GLU A 58 11.93 -4.94 -6.01
CA GLU A 58 12.97 -4.17 -5.34
C GLU A 58 12.72 -2.67 -5.42
N ALA A 59 12.19 -2.18 -6.55
CA ALA A 59 11.73 -0.80 -6.68
C ALA A 59 10.61 -0.49 -5.66
N GLY A 60 9.63 -1.39 -5.52
CA GLY A 60 8.57 -1.27 -4.53
C GLY A 60 9.09 -1.23 -3.09
N LYS A 61 10.04 -2.10 -2.74
CA LYS A 61 10.68 -2.08 -1.41
C LYS A 61 11.47 -0.80 -1.15
N LYS A 62 12.15 -0.25 -2.16
CA LYS A 62 12.89 1.01 -2.03
C LYS A 62 11.92 2.17 -1.75
N ALA A 63 10.88 2.32 -2.56
CA ALA A 63 9.86 3.34 -2.35
C ALA A 63 9.18 3.20 -0.98
N ALA A 64 8.82 1.98 -0.57
CA ALA A 64 8.21 1.74 0.74
C ALA A 64 9.14 2.13 1.91
N ARG A 65 10.45 1.88 1.81
CA ARG A 65 11.44 2.30 2.83
C ARG A 65 11.51 3.82 2.97
N GLU A 66 11.43 4.56 1.87
CA GLU A 66 11.42 6.03 1.88
C GLU A 66 10.17 6.56 2.61
N VAL A 67 8.99 6.00 2.33
CA VAL A 67 7.75 6.34 3.04
C VAL A 67 7.84 6.04 4.54
N LEU A 68 8.36 4.86 4.91
CA LEU A 68 8.52 4.48 6.32
C LEU A 68 9.51 5.37 7.05
N ALA A 69 10.59 5.79 6.39
CA ALA A 69 11.55 6.73 6.97
C ALA A 69 10.92 8.10 7.21
N LEU A 70 10.11 8.59 6.25
CA LEU A 70 9.35 9.84 6.42
C LEU A 70 8.34 9.72 7.56
N GLN A 71 7.60 8.61 7.66
CA GLN A 71 6.65 8.38 8.75
C GLN A 71 7.32 8.43 10.12
N LYS A 72 8.52 7.84 10.27
CA LYS A 72 9.29 7.92 11.53
C LYS A 72 9.69 9.35 11.88
N ARG A 73 10.10 10.16 10.89
CA ARG A 73 10.42 11.58 11.11
C ARG A 73 9.19 12.38 11.53
N VAL A 74 8.06 12.18 10.85
CA VAL A 74 6.79 12.84 11.20
C VAL A 74 6.38 12.50 12.64
N LEU A 75 6.48 11.23 13.03
CA LEU A 75 6.22 10.81 14.41
C LEU A 75 7.15 11.51 15.41
N ALA A 76 8.46 11.56 15.15
CA ALA A 76 9.42 12.22 16.04
C ALA A 76 9.14 13.72 16.19
N VAL A 77 8.79 14.41 15.09
CA VAL A 77 8.42 15.83 15.14
C VAL A 77 7.13 16.07 15.92
N LEU A 78 6.14 15.18 15.78
CA LEU A 78 4.90 15.25 16.57
C LEU A 78 5.15 14.97 18.05
N ASP A 79 6.05 14.04 18.38
CA ASP A 79 6.47 13.74 19.75
C ASP A 79 7.18 14.94 20.41
N GLU A 80 8.15 15.54 19.70
CA GLU A 80 8.84 16.76 20.15
C GLU A 80 7.90 17.95 20.33
N ALA A 81 6.89 18.08 19.46
CA ALA A 81 5.89 19.13 19.57
C ALA A 81 4.95 18.92 20.78
N SER A 82 4.67 17.67 21.14
CA SER A 82 3.85 17.33 22.31
C SER A 82 4.53 17.67 23.64
N CYS A 83 5.86 17.83 23.67
CA CYS A 83 6.60 18.19 24.89
C CYS A 83 6.66 19.70 25.18
N LYS A 84 6.09 20.56 24.32
CA LYS A 84 6.06 22.02 24.54
C LYS A 84 4.71 22.42 25.14
N GLU A 85 4.75 23.20 26.22
CA GLU A 85 3.58 23.87 26.79
C GLU A 85 3.55 25.33 26.30
N PRO A 86 2.48 25.80 25.63
CA PRO A 86 1.25 25.06 25.24
C PRO A 86 1.43 24.18 24.00
N ILE A 87 0.60 23.14 23.88
CA ILE A 87 0.59 22.20 22.75
C ILE A 87 -0.08 22.88 21.56
N GLU A 88 0.71 23.39 20.62
CA GLU A 88 0.19 24.03 19.41
C GLU A 88 0.05 23.00 18.26
N PRO A 89 -1.07 23.00 17.51
CA PRO A 89 -1.25 22.13 16.36
C PRO A 89 -0.31 22.53 15.23
N LEU A 90 0.40 21.56 14.64
CA LEU A 90 1.25 21.84 13.50
C LEU A 90 0.48 21.76 12.18
N THR A 91 0.75 22.72 11.30
CA THR A 91 0.34 22.66 9.90
C THR A 91 1.18 21.64 9.13
N LEU A 92 0.67 21.15 8.00
CA LEU A 92 1.46 20.29 7.11
C LEU A 92 2.71 20.97 6.56
N GLU A 93 2.71 22.30 6.45
CA GLU A 93 3.84 23.10 5.98
C GLU A 93 4.95 23.12 7.04
N GLU A 94 4.62 23.40 8.30
CA GLU A 94 5.58 23.33 9.40
C GLU A 94 6.12 21.91 9.63
N LEU A 95 5.28 20.88 9.44
CA LEU A 95 5.73 19.48 9.49
C LEU A 95 6.68 19.16 8.34
N ALA A 96 6.38 19.63 7.13
CA ALA A 96 7.25 19.44 5.97
C ALA A 96 8.60 20.16 6.17
N ASP A 97 8.58 21.36 6.76
CA ASP A 97 9.78 22.14 7.07
C ASP A 97 10.65 21.43 8.10
N ARG A 98 10.07 20.98 9.21
CA ARG A 98 10.78 20.24 10.27
C ARG A 98 11.26 18.86 9.83
N CYS A 99 10.56 18.23 8.89
CA CYS A 99 10.95 16.93 8.31
C CYS A 99 11.91 17.05 7.12
N HIS A 100 12.27 18.28 6.71
CA HIS A 100 13.06 18.59 5.51
C HIS A 100 12.49 17.95 4.22
N ALA A 101 11.16 17.96 4.07
CA ALA A 101 10.44 17.25 3.03
C ALA A 101 9.34 18.13 2.37
N HIS A 102 9.71 19.36 1.97
CA HIS A 102 8.79 20.36 1.41
C HIS A 102 8.11 19.93 0.10
N GLU A 103 8.72 19.04 -0.68
CA GLU A 103 8.14 18.54 -1.93
C GLU A 103 7.12 17.41 -1.70
N ASP A 104 7.12 16.79 -0.51
CA ASP A 104 6.38 15.57 -0.19
C ASP A 104 5.13 15.83 0.67
N ILE A 105 4.57 17.04 0.64
CA ILE A 105 3.38 17.42 1.43
C ILE A 105 2.23 16.42 1.24
N LYS A 106 2.02 15.93 0.02
CA LYS A 106 0.99 14.90 -0.27
C LYS A 106 1.28 13.57 0.45
N MET A 107 2.55 13.17 0.53
CA MET A 107 2.95 11.94 1.20
C MET A 107 2.79 12.10 2.73
N ILE A 108 3.19 13.24 3.28
CA ILE A 108 2.98 13.57 4.70
C ILE A 108 1.49 13.54 5.05
N TYR A 109 0.63 14.15 4.22
CA TYR A 109 -0.82 14.07 4.39
C TYR A 109 -1.33 12.62 4.43
N LYS A 110 -0.87 11.77 3.51
CA LYS A 110 -1.28 10.36 3.46
C LYS A 110 -0.77 9.56 4.65
N ILE A 111 0.42 9.84 5.14
CA ILE A 111 0.97 9.25 6.36
C ILE A 111 0.11 9.64 7.57
N ILE A 112 -0.26 10.92 7.70
CA ILE A 112 -1.10 11.41 8.79
C ILE A 112 -2.50 10.82 8.72
N GLN A 113 -3.10 10.74 7.53
CA GLN A 113 -4.39 10.09 7.32
C GLN A 113 -4.33 8.61 7.77
N HIS A 114 -3.26 7.90 7.42
CA HIS A 114 -3.04 6.53 7.86
C HIS A 114 -2.84 6.46 9.38
N MET A 115 -2.09 7.37 9.99
CA MET A 115 -1.84 7.39 11.42
C MET A 115 -3.11 7.70 12.23
N ALA A 116 -3.93 8.64 11.75
CA ALA A 116 -5.23 8.97 12.36
C ALA A 116 -6.22 7.79 12.28
N ALA A 117 -6.22 7.04 11.18
CA ALA A 117 -7.03 5.83 11.06
C ALA A 117 -6.59 4.67 11.97
N ASN A 118 -5.40 4.76 12.58
CA ASN A 118 -4.85 3.78 13.51
C ASN A 118 -4.65 4.36 14.92
N ASP A 119 -5.35 5.45 15.26
CA ASP A 119 -5.33 6.09 16.59
C ASP A 119 -3.94 6.59 17.05
N ARG A 120 -3.06 6.96 16.12
CA ARG A 120 -1.69 7.44 16.40
C ARG A 120 -1.49 8.94 16.17
N ALA A 121 -2.49 9.64 15.64
CA ALA A 121 -2.49 11.08 15.42
C ALA A 121 -3.94 11.60 15.41
N LEU A 122 -4.15 12.85 15.83
CA LEU A 122 -5.44 13.51 15.75
C LEU A 122 -5.39 14.62 14.71
N ILE A 123 -6.41 14.70 13.85
CA ILE A 123 -6.57 15.80 12.89
C ILE A 123 -7.50 16.83 13.54
N ALA A 124 -6.96 18.01 13.86
CA ALA A 124 -7.62 19.04 14.65
C ALA A 124 -8.57 19.90 13.82
N GLU A 125 -8.10 20.38 12.66
CA GLU A 125 -8.83 21.27 11.76
C GLU A 125 -8.45 20.97 10.31
N GLY A 126 -9.38 21.20 9.38
CA GLY A 126 -9.12 21.16 7.94
C GLY A 126 -10.09 20.28 7.14
N SER A 127 -10.18 20.53 5.83
CA SER A 127 -10.98 19.71 4.91
C SER A 127 -10.09 18.67 4.24
N CYS A 128 -10.52 17.41 4.22
CA CYS A 128 -9.83 16.32 3.51
C CYS A 128 -9.62 16.59 2.01
N GLY A 129 -10.34 17.57 1.42
CA GLY A 129 -10.16 18.02 0.04
C GLY A 129 -9.06 19.07 -0.17
N SER A 130 -8.50 19.65 0.90
CA SER A 130 -7.46 20.69 0.84
C SER A 130 -6.35 20.39 1.85
N PRO A 131 -5.31 19.62 1.45
CA PRO A 131 -4.26 19.15 2.37
C PRO A 131 -3.58 20.27 3.17
N ARG A 132 -3.39 21.45 2.57
CA ARG A 132 -2.75 22.60 3.21
C ARG A 132 -3.55 23.22 4.36
N SER A 133 -4.85 22.92 4.45
CA SER A 133 -5.71 23.44 5.53
C SER A 133 -5.63 22.61 6.82
N ILE A 134 -4.83 21.54 6.81
CA ILE A 134 -4.89 20.51 7.85
C ILE A 134 -3.88 20.77 8.97
N LYS A 135 -4.40 20.73 10.20
CA LYS A 135 -3.67 20.85 11.46
C LYS A 135 -3.72 19.55 12.24
N VAL A 136 -2.61 19.16 12.87
CA VAL A 136 -2.41 17.80 13.40
C VAL A 136 -1.79 17.83 14.79
N PHE A 137 -2.26 16.93 15.66
CA PHE A 137 -1.72 16.64 16.99
C PHE A 137 -1.27 15.18 17.11
N LEU A 138 -0.44 14.89 18.12
CA LEU A 138 -0.13 13.54 18.54
C LEU A 138 -1.34 12.90 19.26
N GLY A 139 -1.58 11.61 19.04
CA GLY A 139 -2.75 10.87 19.51
C GLY A 139 -2.92 10.68 21.03
N GLU A 140 -2.07 11.28 21.86
CA GLU A 140 -2.18 11.24 23.33
C GLU A 140 -2.56 12.60 23.95
N CYS A 141 -2.74 13.66 23.16
CA CYS A 141 -3.20 14.94 23.73
C CYS A 141 -4.70 14.87 24.03
N ASN A 142 -5.03 14.85 25.32
CA ASN A 142 -6.40 14.89 25.80
C ASN A 142 -7.04 16.21 25.31
N VAL A 143 -8.07 16.10 24.47
CA VAL A 143 -8.73 17.24 23.82
C VAL A 143 -9.38 18.18 24.85
N ASP A 144 -9.54 17.72 26.08
CA ASP A 144 -10.09 18.47 27.21
C ASP A 144 -9.18 19.61 27.70
N ASP A 145 -7.87 19.58 27.44
CA ASP A 145 -6.93 20.65 27.84
C ASP A 145 -6.95 21.87 26.88
N LEU A 146 -7.66 21.77 25.75
CA LEU A 146 -7.79 22.85 24.76
C LEU A 146 -8.96 23.81 25.05
N TYR A 147 -9.82 23.48 26.01
CA TYR A 147 -11.03 24.26 26.36
C TYR A 147 -11.07 24.75 27.82
N ALA A 148 -9.95 24.68 28.55
CA ALA A 148 -9.81 25.20 29.91
C ALA A 148 -9.32 26.66 29.95
#